data_AF-A0A6J7ZG88-F1
#
_entry.id   AF-A0A6J7ZG88-F1
#
_cell.length_a   1.000
_cell.length_b   1.000
_cell.length_c   1.000
_cell.angle_alpha   90.00
_cell.angle_beta   90.00
_cell.angle_gamma   90.00
#
_symmetry.space_group_name_H-M   'P 1'
#
loop_
_entity.id
_entity.type
_entity.pdbx_description
1 polymer ?
#
loop_
_entity_poly.entity_id
_entity_poly.type
_entity_poly.pdbx_seq_one_letter_code
_entity_poly.pdbx_strand_id
1 'polypeptide(L)' 'MDNNNKQVYNYTVILQKEPDGGYHAFCPILKGCHSQGDSFEEAIDNITEAIELYIESLRAVSL' A
#
# COMPACT_ATOMS: atom_id res chain seq x y z
N MET A 1 25.08 -16.43 5.04
CA MET A 1 25.11 -15.35 6.05
C MET A 1 24.00 -14.42 5.62
N ASP A 2 22.82 -14.62 6.19
CA ASP A 2 21.62 -13.94 5.74
C ASP A 2 21.63 -12.55 6.35
N ASN A 3 22.02 -11.56 5.55
CA ASN A 3 21.91 -10.16 5.92
C ASN A 3 20.41 -9.77 5.85
N ASN A 4 19.63 -10.23 6.83
CA ASN A 4 18.20 -9.93 6.98
C ASN A 4 17.96 -8.50 7.48
N ASN A 5 18.54 -7.52 6.80
CA ASN A 5 18.20 -6.12 7.01
C ASN A 5 16.97 -5.81 6.14
N LYS A 6 15.77 -6.15 6.63
CA LYS A 6 14.51 -5.81 5.92
C LYS A 6 14.39 -4.28 5.94
N GLN A 7 14.54 -3.65 4.77
CA GLN A 7 14.39 -2.20 4.63
C GLN A 7 12.95 -1.82 5.01
N VAL A 8 12.81 -1.00 6.04
CA VAL A 8 11.50 -0.51 6.50
C VAL A 8 11.22 0.82 5.81
N TYR A 9 10.04 0.93 5.22
CA TYR A 9 9.54 2.16 4.62
C TYR A 9 8.28 2.62 5.36
N ASN A 10 8.12 3.93 5.48
CA ASN A 10 6.93 4.54 6.05
C ASN A 10 6.26 5.39 4.98
N TYR A 11 5.01 5.06 4.64
CA TYR A 11 4.22 5.79 3.67
C TYR A 11 2.96 6.35 4.32
N THR A 12 2.61 7.58 3.96
CA THR A 12 1.33 8.18 4.37
C THR A 12 0.25 7.75 3.40
N VAL A 13 -0.79 7.11 3.94
CA VAL A 13 -1.99 6.72 3.21
C VAL A 13 -3.13 7.63 3.62
N ILE A 14 -3.94 8.01 2.64
CA ILE A 14 -5.22 8.70 2.86
C ILE A 14 -6.31 7.65 2.78
N LEU A 15 -7.16 7.59 3.81
CA LEU A 15 -8.38 6.79 3.80
C LEU A 15 -9.59 7.69 3.67
N GLN A 16 -10.46 7.36 2.73
CA GLN A 16 -11.75 8.01 2.51
C GLN A 16 -12.84 6.99 2.76
N LYS A 17 -13.86 7.40 3.50
CA LYS A 17 -15.04 6.57 3.71
C LYS A 17 -15.96 6.72 2.51
N GLU A 18 -16.37 5.60 1.92
CA GLU A 18 -17.19 5.62 0.71
C GLU A 18 -18.69 5.79 1.04
N PRO A 19 -19.49 6.40 0.14
CA PRO A 19 -20.90 6.67 0.38
C PRO A 19 -21.77 5.43 0.59
N ASP A 20 -21.41 4.31 -0.02
CA ASP A 20 -22.09 3.01 0.05
C ASP A 20 -21.54 2.06 1.12
N GLY A 21 -20.51 2.51 1.86
CA GLY A 21 -19.85 1.73 2.90
C GLY A 21 -18.41 1.36 2.52
N GLY A 22 -17.64 0.87 3.50
CA GLY A 22 -16.22 0.60 3.29
C GLY A 22 -15.34 1.85 3.20
N TYR A 23 -14.12 1.66 2.74
CA TYR A 23 -13.07 2.67 2.63
C TYR A 23 -12.26 2.51 1.35
N HIS A 24 -11.99 3.63 0.68
CA HIS A 24 -10.94 3.76 -0.31
C HIS A 24 -9.65 4.22 0.35
N ALA A 25 -8.54 3.55 0.05
CA ALA A 25 -7.22 3.87 0.57
C ALA A 25 -6.24 4.13 -0.57
N PHE A 26 -5.42 5.17 -0.45
CA PHE A 26 -4.39 5.45 -1.45
C PHE A 26 -3.18 6.20 -0.90
N CYS A 27 -2.04 5.99 -1.56
CA CYS A 27 -0.78 6.62 -1.20
C CYS A 27 -0.43 7.71 -2.24
N PRO A 28 -0.56 9.02 -1.93
CA PRO A 28 -0.39 10.09 -2.92
C PRO A 28 0.99 10.13 -3.60
N ILE A 29 2.04 9.69 -2.90
CA ILE A 29 3.41 9.68 -3.43
C ILE A 29 3.65 8.49 -4.38
N LEU A 30 2.85 7.41 -4.26
CA LEU A 30 2.90 6.25 -5.13
C LEU A 30 1.75 6.32 -6.12
N LYS A 31 1.95 7.08 -7.21
CA LYS A 31 0.90 7.34 -8.21
C LYS A 31 0.30 6.03 -8.73
N GLY A 32 -1.02 5.91 -8.65
CA GLY A 32 -1.75 4.72 -9.07
C GLY A 32 -1.82 3.59 -8.03
N CYS A 33 -1.18 3.76 -6.86
CA CYS A 33 -1.31 2.81 -5.75
C CYS A 33 -2.56 3.13 -4.92
N HIS A 34 -3.62 2.39 -5.22
CA HIS A 34 -4.92 2.48 -4.58
C HIS A 34 -5.37 1.08 -4.16
N SER A 35 -6.18 1.02 -3.11
CA SER A 35 -6.83 -0.20 -2.64
C SER A 35 -8.14 0.17 -1.92
N GLN A 36 -8.88 -0.82 -1.47
CA GLN A 36 -10.16 -0.64 -0.78
C GLN A 36 -10.43 -1.78 0.20
N GLY A 37 -11.34 -1.58 1.15
CA GLY A 37 -11.80 -2.62 2.08
C GLY A 37 -13.14 -2.26 2.71
N ASP A 38 -13.87 -3.26 3.21
CA ASP A 38 -15.19 -3.06 3.85
C ASP A 38 -15.04 -2.44 5.25
N SER A 39 -13.87 -2.59 5.86
CA SER A 39 -13.49 -2.00 7.14
C SER A 39 -12.24 -1.13 7.04
N PHE A 40 -11.97 -0.35 8.09
CA PHE A 40 -10.78 0.50 8.15
C PHE A 40 -9.51 -0.35 8.16
N GLU A 41 -9.52 -1.40 8.98
CA GLU A 41 -8.43 -2.36 9.14
C GLU A 41 -8.14 -3.08 7.83
N GLU A 42 -9.17 -3.60 7.16
CA GLU A 42 -9.02 -4.26 5.87
C GLU A 42 -8.46 -3.32 4.79
N ALA A 43 -8.94 -2.08 4.73
CA ALA A 43 -8.41 -1.11 3.77
C ALA A 43 -6.93 -0.78 4.02
N ILE A 44 -6.49 -0.76 5.29
CA ILE A 44 -5.08 -0.60 5.69
C ILE A 44 -4.24 -1.82 5.31
N ASP A 45 -4.74 -3.03 5.55
CA ASP A 45 -4.02 -4.26 5.17
C ASP A 45 -3.86 -4.33 3.64
N ASN A 46 -4.95 -4.11 2.91
CA ASN A 46 -4.95 -4.19 1.45
C ASN A 46 -4.08 -3.10 0.78
N ILE A 47 -4.05 -1.87 1.29
CA ILE A 47 -3.16 -0.83 0.74
C ILE A 47 -1.70 -1.10 1.12
N THR A 48 -1.43 -1.71 2.27
CA THR A 48 -0.07 -2.10 2.66
C THR A 48 0.50 -3.13 1.69
N GLU A 49 -0.27 -4.18 1.37
CA GLU A 49 0.13 -5.17 0.36
C GLU A 49 0.33 -4.54 -1.02
N ALA A 50 -0.56 -3.65 -1.44
CA ALA A 50 -0.44 -2.95 -2.72
C ALA A 50 0.84 -2.08 -2.80
N ILE A 51 1.24 -1.45 -1.70
CA ILE A 51 2.48 -0.68 -1.59
C ILE A 51 3.70 -1.60 -1.67
N GLU A 52 3.69 -2.74 -0.96
CA GLU A 52 4.77 -3.73 -1.02
C GLU A 52 4.98 -4.22 -2.46
N LEU A 53 3.91 -4.63 -3.13
CA LEU A 53 3.95 -5.06 -4.54
C LEU A 53 4.43 -3.94 -5.48
N TYR A 54 4.01 -2.69 -5.25
CA TYR A 54 4.48 -1.55 -6.04
C TYR A 54 6.00 -1.38 -5.94
N ILE A 55 6.56 -1.43 -4.72
CA ILE A 55 8.00 -1.32 -4.49
C ILE A 55 8.75 -2.50 -5.10
N GLU A 56 8.22 -3.72 -4.97
CA GLU A 56 8.79 -4.92 -5.61
C GLU A 56 8.85 -4.76 -7.14
N SER A 57 7.78 -4.24 -7.75
CA SER A 57 7.72 -3.99 -9.19
C SER A 57 8.78 -2.99 -9.65
N LEU A 58 8.99 -1.89 -8.91
CA LEU A 58 10.02 -0.90 -9.21
C LEU A 58 11.43 -1.50 -9.13
N ARG A 59 11.67 -2.41 -8.19
CA ARG A 59 12.95 -3.12 -8.06
C ARG A 59 13.15 -4.11 -9.19
N ALA A 60 12.09 -4.77 -9.66
CA ALA A 60 12.14 -5.71 -10.77
C ALA A 60 12.41 -5.04 -12.13
N VAL A 61 11.96 -3.78 -12.31
CA VAL A 61 12.15 -3.01 -13.55
C VAL A 61 13.58 -2.46 -13.71
N SER A 62 14.42 -2.52 -12.68
CA SER A 62 15.84 -2.10 -12.76
C SER A 62 16.80 -3.14 -13.37
N LEU A 63 16.34 -3.92 -14.36
CA LEU A 63 17.17 -4.87 -15.13
C LEU A 63 17.64 -4.28 -16.47
#